data_AF-A0A920G4B6-F1
#
_entry.id   AF-A0A920G4B6-F1
#
_cell.length_a   1.000
_cell.length_b   1.000
_cell.length_c   1.000
_cell.angle_alpha   90.00
_cell.angle_beta   90.00
_cell.angle_gamma   90.00
#
_symmetry.space_group_name_H-M   'P 1'
#
loop_
_entity.id
_entity.type
_entity.pdbx_description
1 polymer ?
#
loop_
_entity_poly.entity_id
_entity_poly.type
_entity_poly.pdbx_seq_one_letter_code
_entity_poly.pdbx_strand_id
1 'polypeptide(L)'
;MGESSAKTLRGESMTDVIFNGTTSRQPVSQASIELVFDNAMGKVAGEFAAYNEISVRRVVTREAQSEYYLNGAKCRRRDITDLFLGTGLGPRSYAIIEQGVVSRLIESKPEELRVFIEEAAGISKYKERRRETENRMRRTSENLERLTDLRDELQRNLAHLDRQARAAEKYSELKAEERVVQSELFTIQWRTLSETRAGLSGEIGALDVKREAAVAEITHNNKEIEAQRAEQSAAADALNNAQETYYAIGGEVTRIEQALRFAQERRGELQRHLDQTRSNLEQTREHLDVDSRRLGDWQSELERVEPALAQLKTLSREADTGLAAAEAAIQTWSQTWDQFNERAREPSQTAEVQQSRIAYLEQVLTKLQERLHQQKDEWESLSNTVDDTSASPLEDKIGEADRNIAAFEEEIARLREELEASQDRYRAVSPATG
;
A
#
# COMPACT_ATOMS: atom_id res chain seq x y z
N MET A 1 79.55 -28.18 -124.80
CA MET A 1 80.19 -29.51 -124.85
C MET A 1 79.38 -30.66 -124.26
N GLY A 2 78.46 -30.43 -123.32
CA GLY A 2 77.54 -31.47 -122.85
C GLY A 2 76.12 -30.96 -122.94
N GLU A 3 75.32 -31.51 -123.85
CA GLU A 3 73.87 -31.32 -123.83
C GLU A 3 73.35 -31.78 -122.45
N SER A 4 72.44 -31.02 -121.86
CA SER A 4 71.77 -31.44 -120.61
C SER A 4 70.70 -32.50 -120.88
N SER A 5 70.30 -32.63 -122.14
CA SER A 5 69.30 -33.57 -122.63
C SER A 5 69.98 -34.71 -123.39
N ALA A 6 69.60 -35.96 -123.10
CA ALA A 6 70.08 -37.11 -123.86
C ALA A 6 69.49 -37.17 -125.29
N LYS A 7 68.40 -36.43 -125.54
CA LYS A 7 67.68 -36.43 -126.83
C LYS A 7 68.55 -36.03 -128.01
N THR A 8 69.46 -35.07 -127.79
CA THR A 8 70.38 -34.58 -128.82
C THR A 8 71.52 -35.58 -129.11
N LEU A 9 71.76 -36.51 -128.18
CA LEU A 9 72.73 -37.62 -128.31
C LEU A 9 72.09 -38.93 -128.78
N ARG A 10 70.84 -38.89 -129.28
CA ARG A 10 70.05 -40.07 -129.70
C ARG A 10 69.78 -41.10 -128.58
N GLY A 11 69.78 -40.66 -127.32
CA GLY A 11 69.31 -41.44 -126.17
C GLY A 11 68.04 -40.84 -125.56
N GLU A 12 67.28 -41.63 -124.79
CA GLU A 12 66.11 -41.12 -124.08
C GLU A 12 66.50 -40.54 -122.71
N SER A 13 67.47 -41.17 -122.05
CA SER A 13 68.01 -40.78 -120.75
C SER A 13 69.54 -40.64 -120.78
N MET A 14 70.09 -39.81 -119.89
CA MET A 14 71.54 -39.65 -119.75
C MET A 14 72.24 -40.96 -119.29
N THR A 15 71.47 -41.89 -118.74
CA THR A 15 71.94 -43.25 -118.38
C THR A 15 72.25 -44.11 -119.60
N ASP A 16 71.65 -43.81 -120.77
CA ASP A 16 71.81 -44.60 -122.00
C ASP A 16 73.19 -44.42 -122.64
N VAL A 17 73.94 -43.41 -122.18
CA VAL A 17 75.33 -43.16 -122.57
C VAL A 17 76.30 -44.14 -121.86
N ILE A 18 75.85 -44.84 -120.83
CA ILE A 18 76.65 -45.81 -120.08
C ILE A 18 76.64 -47.17 -120.79
N PHE A 19 77.81 -47.80 -120.92
CA PHE A 19 77.93 -49.11 -121.58
C PHE A 19 77.12 -50.19 -120.84
N ASN A 20 76.04 -50.64 -121.47
CA ASN A 20 75.08 -51.61 -120.95
C ASN A 20 75.48 -53.08 -121.16
N GLY A 21 76.73 -53.35 -121.54
CA GLY A 21 77.25 -54.72 -121.72
C GLY A 21 77.03 -55.27 -123.13
N THR A 22 77.71 -56.38 -123.42
CA THR A 22 77.51 -57.22 -124.62
C THR A 22 77.49 -58.68 -124.20
N THR A 23 77.21 -59.60 -125.12
CA THR A 23 77.25 -61.05 -124.86
C THR A 23 78.60 -61.54 -124.31
N SER A 24 79.69 -60.80 -124.57
CA SER A 24 81.06 -61.12 -124.15
C SER A 24 81.61 -60.24 -123.01
N ARG A 25 80.91 -59.17 -122.60
CA ARG A 25 81.42 -58.23 -121.59
C ARG A 25 80.33 -57.71 -120.67
N GLN A 26 80.58 -57.78 -119.36
CA GLN A 26 79.68 -57.28 -118.33
C GLN A 26 79.44 -55.76 -118.44
N PRO A 27 78.24 -55.29 -118.05
CA PRO A 27 77.91 -53.87 -118.07
C PRO A 27 78.65 -53.10 -116.97
N VAL A 28 78.90 -51.80 -117.20
CA VAL A 28 79.59 -50.93 -116.23
C VAL A 28 78.62 -49.99 -115.51
N SER A 29 79.02 -49.50 -114.33
CA SER A 29 78.19 -48.65 -113.45
C SER A 29 78.29 -47.15 -113.75
N GLN A 30 79.34 -46.73 -114.46
CA GLN A 30 79.59 -45.33 -114.79
C GLN A 30 80.27 -45.19 -116.15
N ALA A 31 80.07 -44.04 -116.78
CA ALA A 31 80.83 -43.61 -117.94
C ALA A 31 81.56 -42.31 -117.61
N SER A 32 82.86 -42.25 -117.90
CA SER A 32 83.66 -41.05 -117.77
C SER A 32 84.27 -40.69 -119.11
N ILE A 33 84.16 -39.42 -119.49
CA ILE A 33 84.82 -38.86 -120.67
C ILE A 33 85.69 -37.72 -120.19
N GLU A 34 86.96 -37.75 -120.55
CA GLU A 34 87.92 -36.69 -120.31
C GLU A 34 88.39 -36.14 -121.65
N LEU A 35 88.23 -34.83 -121.83
CA LEU A 35 88.79 -34.09 -122.95
C LEU A 35 89.97 -33.30 -122.45
N VAL A 36 91.08 -33.41 -123.17
CA VAL A 36 92.31 -32.71 -122.84
C VAL A 36 92.57 -31.71 -123.95
N PHE A 37 92.61 -30.43 -123.59
CA PHE A 37 92.78 -29.31 -124.50
C PHE A 37 94.17 -28.71 -124.35
N ASP A 38 94.87 -28.57 -125.47
CA ASP A 38 96.11 -27.80 -125.54
C ASP A 38 95.79 -26.30 -125.46
N ASN A 39 96.38 -25.62 -124.48
CA ASN A 39 96.28 -24.19 -124.24
C ASN A 39 97.65 -23.49 -124.35
N ALA A 40 98.60 -24.03 -125.14
CA ALA A 40 99.91 -23.42 -125.36
C ALA A 40 99.85 -21.98 -125.91
N MET A 41 98.77 -21.62 -126.63
CA MET A 41 98.53 -20.25 -127.13
C MET A 41 97.89 -19.32 -126.10
N GLY A 42 97.58 -19.78 -124.88
CA GLY A 42 97.03 -18.97 -123.79
C GLY A 42 95.69 -18.31 -124.08
N LYS A 43 94.85 -18.90 -124.94
CA LYS A 43 93.56 -18.31 -125.36
C LYS A 43 92.49 -18.36 -124.27
N VAL A 44 92.63 -19.28 -123.32
CA VAL A 44 91.72 -19.36 -122.16
C VAL A 44 92.11 -18.31 -121.13
N ALA A 45 91.14 -17.44 -120.77
CA ALA A 45 91.36 -16.38 -119.79
C ALA A 45 90.95 -16.80 -118.36
N GLY A 46 91.63 -16.26 -117.35
CA GLY A 46 91.31 -16.45 -115.93
C GLY A 46 92.34 -17.30 -115.19
N GLU A 47 91.93 -17.90 -114.07
CA GLU A 47 92.80 -18.73 -113.19
C GLU A 47 93.43 -19.92 -113.93
N PHE A 48 92.82 -20.35 -115.03
CA PHE A 48 93.29 -21.47 -115.85
C PHE A 48 94.19 -21.08 -117.02
N ALA A 49 94.47 -19.78 -117.21
CA ALA A 49 95.37 -19.28 -118.26
C ALA A 49 96.82 -19.74 -118.07
N ALA A 50 97.21 -20.02 -116.81
CA ALA A 50 98.57 -20.43 -116.44
C ALA A 50 98.89 -21.89 -116.81
N TYR A 51 97.88 -22.70 -117.18
CA TYR A 51 98.08 -24.10 -117.54
C TYR A 51 98.19 -24.23 -119.06
N ASN A 52 99.26 -24.90 -119.51
CA ASN A 52 99.47 -25.22 -120.92
C ASN A 52 98.52 -26.32 -121.42
N GLU A 53 97.93 -27.09 -120.51
CA GLU A 53 96.99 -28.17 -120.82
C GLU A 53 95.82 -28.11 -119.84
N ILE A 54 94.59 -28.22 -120.35
CA ILE A 54 93.37 -28.15 -119.55
C ILE A 54 92.57 -29.44 -119.77
N SER A 55 92.36 -30.22 -118.72
CA SER A 55 91.54 -31.43 -118.74
C SER A 55 90.13 -31.14 -118.20
N VAL A 56 89.12 -31.51 -118.97
CA VAL A 56 87.71 -31.41 -118.57
C VAL A 56 87.13 -32.81 -118.59
N ARG A 57 86.75 -33.31 -117.41
CA ARG A 57 86.19 -34.66 -117.26
C ARG A 57 84.76 -34.60 -116.76
N ARG A 58 83.86 -35.31 -117.44
CA ARG A 58 82.48 -35.54 -116.99
C ARG A 58 82.32 -37.02 -116.65
N VAL A 59 81.75 -37.31 -115.49
CA VAL A 59 81.39 -38.66 -115.06
C VAL A 59 79.88 -38.74 -114.92
N VAL A 60 79.26 -39.74 -115.54
CA VAL A 60 77.82 -40.02 -115.44
C VAL A 60 77.63 -41.37 -114.79
N THR A 61 76.82 -41.42 -113.74
CA THR A 61 76.46 -42.65 -113.02
C THR A 61 75.06 -43.11 -113.41
N ARG A 62 74.72 -44.38 -113.12
CA ARG A 62 73.37 -44.94 -113.36
C ARG A 62 72.25 -44.24 -112.58
N GLU A 63 72.59 -43.48 -111.55
CA GLU A 63 71.66 -42.65 -110.78
C GLU A 63 71.31 -41.32 -111.49
N ALA A 64 71.66 -41.20 -112.77
CA ALA A 64 71.52 -39.99 -113.58
C ALA A 64 72.24 -38.75 -113.02
N GLN A 65 73.18 -38.94 -112.10
CA GLN A 65 74.03 -37.87 -111.59
C GLN A 65 75.20 -37.61 -112.55
N SER A 66 75.42 -36.33 -112.89
CA SER A 66 76.56 -35.88 -113.68
C SER A 66 77.53 -35.12 -112.78
N GLU A 67 78.72 -35.68 -112.59
CA GLU A 67 79.82 -35.03 -111.91
C GLU A 67 80.80 -34.42 -112.90
N TYR A 68 81.36 -33.26 -112.53
CA TYR A 68 82.20 -32.43 -113.38
C TYR A 68 83.54 -32.20 -112.70
N TYR A 69 84.61 -32.34 -113.47
CA TYR A 69 85.99 -32.20 -113.02
C TYR A 69 86.76 -31.34 -114.00
N LEU A 70 87.60 -30.45 -113.47
CA LEU A 70 88.50 -29.57 -114.21
C LEU A 70 89.92 -29.74 -113.65
N ASN A 71 90.87 -30.18 -114.47
CA ASN A 71 92.23 -30.55 -114.06
C ASN A 71 92.25 -31.49 -112.85
N GLY A 72 91.33 -32.46 -112.83
CA GLY A 72 91.16 -33.42 -111.73
C GLY A 72 90.37 -32.93 -110.52
N ALA A 73 90.16 -31.62 -110.34
CA ALA A 73 89.38 -31.06 -109.23
C ALA A 73 87.88 -31.04 -109.53
N LYS A 74 87.03 -31.45 -108.58
CA LYS A 74 85.57 -31.43 -108.72
C LYS A 74 85.06 -29.98 -108.79
N CYS A 75 84.27 -29.66 -109.80
CA CYS A 75 83.77 -28.30 -110.06
C CYS A 75 82.26 -28.29 -110.34
N ARG A 76 81.66 -27.10 -110.39
CA ARG A 76 80.24 -26.96 -110.75
C ARG A 76 80.09 -26.93 -112.26
N ARG A 77 78.92 -27.36 -112.74
CA ARG A 77 78.55 -27.25 -114.17
C ARG A 77 78.68 -25.81 -114.69
N ARG A 78 78.36 -24.82 -113.85
CA ARG A 78 78.48 -23.40 -114.20
C ARG A 78 79.93 -23.03 -114.51
N ASP A 79 80.88 -23.52 -113.72
CA ASP A 79 82.31 -23.22 -113.88
C ASP A 79 82.83 -23.74 -115.23
N ILE A 80 82.42 -24.95 -115.65
CA ILE A 80 82.72 -25.48 -116.99
C ILE A 80 82.04 -24.68 -118.10
N THR A 81 80.79 -24.25 -117.87
CA THR A 81 80.05 -23.44 -118.85
C THR A 81 80.73 -22.08 -119.04
N ASP A 82 81.19 -21.46 -117.95
CA ASP A 82 81.90 -20.18 -117.95
C ASP A 82 83.30 -20.29 -118.60
N LEU A 83 83.96 -21.45 -118.47
CA LEU A 83 85.23 -21.74 -119.15
C LEU A 83 85.07 -21.76 -120.68
N PHE A 84 84.01 -22.38 -121.19
CA PHE A 84 83.75 -22.48 -122.63
C PHE A 84 83.01 -21.27 -123.22
N LEU A 85 82.52 -20.34 -122.39
CA LEU A 85 81.79 -19.17 -122.85
C LEU A 85 82.70 -18.23 -123.66
N GLY A 86 82.36 -17.97 -124.92
CA GLY A 86 83.17 -17.16 -125.84
C GLY A 86 84.31 -17.93 -126.52
N THR A 87 84.45 -19.23 -126.27
CA THR A 87 85.37 -20.11 -127.02
C THR A 87 84.70 -20.74 -128.25
N GLY A 88 83.40 -20.51 -128.43
CA GLY A 88 82.59 -21.14 -129.47
C GLY A 88 82.18 -22.59 -129.18
N LEU A 89 82.64 -23.17 -128.07
CA LEU A 89 82.39 -24.57 -127.66
C LEU A 89 81.35 -24.71 -126.52
N GLY A 90 80.59 -23.65 -126.27
CA GLY A 90 79.54 -23.59 -125.25
C GLY A 90 78.32 -24.50 -125.53
N PRO A 91 77.26 -24.43 -124.71
CA PRO A 91 76.00 -25.14 -124.97
C PRO A 91 75.27 -24.66 -126.23
N ARG A 92 75.67 -23.50 -126.77
CA ARG A 92 75.19 -22.96 -128.05
C ARG A 92 76.35 -22.82 -129.02
N SER A 93 77.12 -23.91 -129.11
CA SER A 93 78.35 -24.00 -129.92
C SER A 93 78.03 -23.87 -131.41
N TYR A 94 78.77 -23.02 -132.12
CA TYR A 94 78.80 -23.02 -133.59
C TYR A 94 79.91 -23.93 -134.13
N ALA A 95 80.83 -24.39 -133.26
CA ALA A 95 82.03 -25.12 -133.65
C ALA A 95 81.79 -26.63 -133.87
N ILE A 96 80.62 -27.15 -133.48
CA ILE A 96 80.24 -28.55 -133.69
C ILE A 96 78.95 -28.55 -134.54
N ILE A 97 79.02 -29.13 -135.73
CA ILE A 97 77.87 -29.22 -136.64
C ILE A 97 77.18 -30.56 -136.42
N GLU A 98 76.06 -30.56 -135.69
CA GLU A 98 75.20 -31.74 -135.56
C GLU A 98 74.36 -31.93 -136.83
N GLN A 99 73.83 -33.14 -137.02
CA GLN A 99 72.95 -33.44 -138.14
C GLN A 99 71.69 -32.55 -138.07
N GLY A 100 71.42 -31.80 -139.16
CA GLY A 100 70.27 -30.89 -139.26
C GLY A 100 70.52 -29.47 -138.72
N VAL A 101 71.71 -29.17 -138.17
CA VAL A 101 72.05 -27.83 -137.67
C VAL A 101 72.12 -26.79 -138.79
N VAL A 102 72.60 -27.17 -139.99
CA VAL A 102 72.69 -26.26 -141.14
C VAL A 102 71.29 -25.79 -141.57
N SER A 103 70.33 -26.70 -141.69
CA SER A 103 68.93 -26.36 -142.00
C SER A 103 68.33 -25.49 -140.89
N ARG A 104 68.55 -25.85 -139.62
CA ARG A 104 68.06 -25.07 -138.48
C ARG A 104 68.61 -23.65 -138.49
N LEU A 105 69.89 -23.45 -138.80
CA LEU A 105 70.51 -22.13 -138.85
C LEU A 105 69.90 -21.24 -139.96
N ILE A 106 69.58 -21.84 -141.11
CA ILE A 106 68.97 -21.14 -142.25
C ILE A 106 67.49 -20.79 -141.97
N GLU A 107 66.77 -21.65 -141.25
CA GLU A 107 65.34 -21.48 -140.93
C GLU A 107 65.09 -20.76 -139.58
N SER A 108 66.13 -20.46 -138.79
CA SER A 108 66.01 -19.88 -137.44
C SER A 108 65.42 -18.47 -137.47
N LYS A 109 64.60 -18.14 -136.46
CA LYS A 109 64.12 -16.77 -136.24
C LYS A 109 65.28 -15.82 -135.90
N PRO A 110 65.16 -14.51 -136.21
CA PRO A 110 66.21 -13.54 -135.92
C PRO A 110 66.68 -13.53 -134.46
N GLU A 111 65.78 -13.77 -133.49
CA GLU A 111 66.13 -13.82 -132.06
C GLU A 111 67.00 -15.03 -131.72
N GLU A 112 66.76 -16.16 -132.36
CA GLU A 112 67.54 -17.39 -132.19
C GLU A 112 68.88 -17.29 -132.92
N LEU A 113 68.88 -16.75 -134.14
CA LEU A 113 70.09 -16.48 -134.92
C LEU A 113 71.03 -15.50 -134.19
N ARG A 114 70.46 -14.47 -133.55
CA ARG A 114 71.22 -13.47 -132.79
C ARG A 114 72.10 -14.11 -131.72
N VAL A 115 71.63 -15.15 -131.06
CA VAL A 115 72.41 -15.83 -130.01
C VAL A 115 73.68 -16.47 -130.59
N PHE A 116 73.59 -17.08 -131.78
CA PHE A 116 74.75 -17.64 -132.47
C PHE A 116 75.72 -16.56 -132.93
N ILE A 117 75.21 -15.43 -133.44
CA ILE A 117 76.03 -14.27 -133.83
C ILE A 117 76.72 -13.66 -132.59
N GLU A 118 76.02 -13.53 -131.46
CA GLU A 118 76.57 -13.00 -130.21
C GLU A 118 77.69 -13.90 -129.65
N GLU A 119 77.57 -15.21 -129.78
CA GLU A 119 78.61 -16.17 -129.40
C GLU A 119 79.80 -16.13 -130.35
N ALA A 120 79.57 -16.04 -131.66
CA ALA A 120 80.62 -15.88 -132.66
C ALA A 120 81.38 -14.55 -132.50
N ALA A 121 80.69 -13.49 -132.11
CA ALA A 121 81.28 -12.19 -131.79
C ALA A 121 81.97 -12.15 -130.40
N GLY A 122 81.85 -13.21 -129.60
CA GLY A 122 82.48 -13.31 -128.27
C GLY A 122 81.87 -12.38 -127.21
N ILE A 123 80.72 -11.75 -127.47
CA ILE A 123 80.10 -10.77 -126.54
C ILE A 123 79.19 -11.40 -125.48
N SER A 124 78.89 -12.69 -125.59
CA SER A 124 78.05 -13.43 -124.64
C SER A 124 78.53 -13.32 -123.18
N LYS A 125 79.84 -13.43 -122.95
CA LYS A 125 80.45 -13.34 -121.61
C LYS A 125 80.22 -11.98 -120.95
N TYR A 126 80.35 -10.91 -121.71
CA TYR A 126 80.11 -9.56 -121.23
C TYR A 126 78.64 -9.32 -120.91
N LYS A 127 77.74 -9.75 -121.80
CA LYS A 127 76.29 -9.58 -121.66
C LYS A 127 75.73 -10.31 -120.44
N GLU A 128 76.18 -11.54 -120.19
CA GLU A 128 75.74 -12.31 -119.03
C GLU A 128 76.25 -11.69 -117.72
N ARG A 129 77.51 -11.25 -117.67
CA ARG A 129 78.06 -10.51 -116.51
C ARG A 129 77.33 -9.20 -116.24
N ARG A 130 76.99 -8.45 -117.29
CA ARG A 130 76.20 -7.21 -117.17
C ARG A 130 74.83 -7.50 -116.55
N ARG A 131 74.12 -8.51 -117.05
CA ARG A 131 72.80 -8.91 -116.55
C ARG A 131 72.84 -9.36 -115.09
N GLU A 132 73.86 -10.15 -114.72
CA GLU A 132 74.03 -10.58 -113.31
C GLU A 132 74.29 -9.37 -112.40
N THR A 133 75.15 -8.45 -112.82
CA THR A 133 75.47 -7.23 -112.06
C THR A 133 74.25 -6.34 -111.90
N GLU A 134 73.48 -6.13 -112.97
CA GLU A 134 72.24 -5.34 -112.94
C GLU A 134 71.21 -5.95 -111.98
N ASN A 135 71.03 -7.28 -112.00
CA ASN A 135 70.16 -7.95 -111.04
C ASN A 135 70.66 -7.82 -109.59
N ARG A 136 71.97 -7.85 -109.35
CA ARG A 136 72.55 -7.63 -108.01
C ARG A 136 72.34 -6.19 -107.55
N MET A 137 72.55 -5.21 -108.43
CA MET A 137 72.30 -3.79 -108.15
C MET A 137 70.83 -3.57 -107.79
N ARG A 138 69.90 -4.10 -108.60
CA ARG A 138 68.46 -3.98 -108.32
C ARG A 138 68.08 -4.55 -106.95
N ARG A 139 68.55 -5.76 -106.63
CA ARG A 139 68.32 -6.38 -105.31
C ARG A 139 68.90 -5.55 -104.16
N THR A 140 70.04 -4.91 -104.39
CA THR A 140 70.67 -4.06 -103.37
C THR A 140 69.87 -2.79 -103.14
N SER A 141 69.36 -2.15 -104.21
CA SER A 141 68.47 -0.99 -104.10
C SER A 141 67.17 -1.33 -103.38
N GLU A 142 66.52 -2.45 -103.72
CA GLU A 142 65.31 -2.93 -103.03
C GLU A 142 65.57 -3.17 -101.53
N ASN A 143 66.73 -3.72 -101.17
CA ASN A 143 67.11 -3.90 -99.77
C ASN A 143 67.36 -2.57 -99.05
N LEU A 144 67.96 -1.58 -99.73
CA LEU A 144 68.18 -0.26 -99.15
C LEU A 144 66.87 0.49 -98.90
N GLU A 145 65.90 0.36 -99.81
CA GLU A 145 64.55 0.91 -99.64
C GLU A 145 63.88 0.32 -98.40
N ARG A 146 63.90 -1.01 -98.23
CA ARG A 146 63.38 -1.66 -97.02
C ARG A 146 64.04 -1.22 -95.73
N LEU A 147 65.37 -1.00 -95.74
CA LEU A 147 66.09 -0.48 -94.58
C LEU A 147 65.69 0.97 -94.27
N THR A 148 65.38 1.75 -95.29
CA THR A 148 64.89 3.13 -95.14
C THR A 148 63.51 3.13 -94.50
N ASP A 149 62.60 2.26 -94.96
CA ASP A 149 61.27 2.09 -94.36
C ASP A 149 61.37 1.68 -92.89
N LEU A 150 62.23 0.71 -92.56
CA LEU A 150 62.45 0.25 -91.18
C LEU A 150 63.01 1.37 -90.31
N ARG A 151 63.95 2.17 -90.82
CA ARG A 151 64.50 3.33 -90.11
C ARG A 151 63.39 4.34 -89.80
N ASP A 152 62.54 4.64 -90.78
CA ASP A 152 61.47 5.62 -90.62
C ASP A 152 60.40 5.13 -89.65
N GLU A 153 60.09 3.83 -89.64
CA GLU A 153 59.23 3.19 -88.64
C GLU A 153 59.84 3.29 -87.24
N LEU A 154 61.12 2.94 -87.08
CA LEU A 154 61.82 3.04 -85.79
C LEU A 154 61.87 4.48 -85.29
N GLN A 155 62.05 5.47 -86.17
CA GLN A 155 62.03 6.88 -85.80
C GLN A 155 60.66 7.33 -85.30
N ARG A 156 59.57 6.86 -85.90
CA ARG A 156 58.20 7.12 -85.41
C ARG A 156 57.96 6.47 -84.04
N ASN A 157 58.41 5.24 -83.86
CA ASN A 157 58.30 4.53 -82.58
C ASN A 157 59.10 5.24 -81.49
N LEU A 158 60.32 5.70 -81.79
CA LEU A 158 61.15 6.46 -80.87
C LEU A 158 60.51 7.79 -80.46
N ALA A 159 59.91 8.52 -81.41
CA ALA A 159 59.18 9.75 -81.11
C ALA A 159 57.94 9.50 -80.24
N HIS A 160 57.26 8.36 -80.42
CA HIS A 160 56.14 7.96 -79.56
C HIS A 160 56.62 7.65 -78.13
N LEU A 161 57.70 6.88 -77.99
CA LEU A 161 58.30 6.53 -76.71
C LEU A 161 58.84 7.76 -75.97
N ASP A 162 59.44 8.73 -76.67
CA ASP A 162 59.89 10.00 -76.06
C ASP A 162 58.72 10.78 -75.45
N ARG A 163 57.57 10.84 -76.14
CA ARG A 163 56.36 11.48 -75.58
C ARG A 163 55.83 10.75 -74.37
N GLN A 164 55.84 9.40 -74.39
CA GLN A 164 55.42 8.60 -73.25
C GLN A 164 56.34 8.79 -72.04
N ALA A 165 57.66 8.83 -72.27
CA ALA A 165 58.65 9.07 -71.22
C ALA A 165 58.44 10.44 -70.56
N ARG A 166 58.31 11.52 -71.34
CA ARG A 166 58.05 12.87 -70.81
C ARG A 166 56.74 12.95 -70.02
N ALA A 167 55.70 12.26 -70.49
CA ALA A 167 54.42 12.21 -69.77
C ALA A 167 54.55 11.47 -68.43
N ALA A 168 55.31 10.37 -68.40
CA ALA A 168 55.57 9.60 -67.18
C ALA A 168 56.43 10.37 -66.18
N GLU A 169 57.47 11.08 -66.65
CA GLU A 169 58.30 11.98 -65.83
C GLU A 169 57.44 13.07 -65.18
N LYS A 170 56.65 13.78 -65.98
CA LYS A 170 55.75 14.83 -65.46
C LYS A 170 54.70 14.29 -64.49
N TYR A 171 54.17 13.10 -64.74
CA TYR A 171 53.26 12.43 -63.81
C TYR A 171 53.96 12.13 -62.48
N SER A 172 55.19 11.62 -62.52
CA SER A 172 55.97 11.33 -61.31
C SER A 172 56.27 12.60 -60.50
N GLU A 173 56.63 13.69 -61.16
CA GLU A 173 56.83 15.00 -60.53
C GLU A 173 55.55 15.49 -59.84
N LEU A 174 54.44 15.55 -60.58
CA LEU A 174 53.15 15.99 -60.03
C LEU A 174 52.66 15.09 -58.90
N LYS A 175 52.91 13.78 -58.97
CA LYS A 175 52.53 12.85 -57.89
C LYS A 175 53.36 13.05 -56.63
N ALA A 176 54.64 13.40 -56.79
CA ALA A 176 55.50 13.77 -55.67
C ALA A 176 55.04 15.08 -55.02
N GLU A 177 54.74 16.10 -55.83
CA GLU A 177 54.18 17.38 -55.36
C GLU A 177 52.84 17.20 -54.63
N GLU A 178 51.91 16.43 -55.22
CA GLU A 178 50.62 16.10 -54.61
C GLU A 178 50.81 15.46 -53.23
N ARG A 179 51.74 14.50 -53.10
CA ARG A 179 52.02 13.82 -51.84
C ARG A 179 52.53 14.79 -50.77
N VAL A 180 53.40 15.72 -51.14
CA VAL A 180 53.91 16.75 -50.22
C VAL A 180 52.77 17.67 -49.78
N VAL A 181 52.04 18.28 -50.73
CA VAL A 181 50.95 19.22 -50.43
C VAL A 181 49.84 18.55 -49.61
N GLN A 182 49.50 17.30 -49.92
CA GLN A 182 48.51 16.55 -49.16
C GLN A 182 48.98 16.29 -47.72
N SER A 183 50.27 15.97 -47.53
CA SER A 183 50.82 15.78 -46.18
C SER A 183 50.84 17.08 -45.36
N GLU A 184 51.13 18.22 -46.01
CA GLU A 184 51.08 19.54 -45.39
C GLU A 184 49.66 19.90 -44.97
N LEU A 185 48.68 19.68 -45.87
CA LEU A 185 47.26 19.90 -45.59
C LEU A 185 46.80 19.08 -44.38
N PHE A 186 47.13 17.78 -44.35
CA PHE A 186 46.76 16.92 -43.22
C PHE A 186 47.46 17.34 -41.92
N THR A 187 48.69 17.82 -41.99
CA THR A 187 49.42 18.33 -40.81
C THR A 187 48.74 19.59 -40.26
N ILE A 188 48.32 20.51 -41.13
CA ILE A 188 47.59 21.72 -40.73
C ILE A 188 46.25 21.33 -40.10
N GLN A 189 45.48 20.45 -40.75
CA GLN A 189 44.19 19.97 -40.21
C GLN A 189 44.36 19.29 -38.85
N TRP A 190 45.37 18.43 -38.72
CA TRP A 190 45.69 17.76 -37.47
C TRP A 190 46.03 18.75 -36.36
N ARG A 191 46.84 19.77 -36.66
CA ARG A 191 47.20 20.82 -35.71
C ARG A 191 45.96 21.59 -35.23
N THR A 192 45.10 22.04 -36.15
CA THR A 192 43.86 22.74 -35.80
C THR A 192 42.93 21.88 -34.95
N LEU A 193 42.79 20.59 -35.28
CA LEU A 193 42.00 19.65 -34.47
C LEU A 193 42.63 19.42 -33.10
N SER A 194 43.95 19.35 -33.01
CA SER A 194 44.68 19.17 -31.75
C SER A 194 44.54 20.39 -30.85
N GLU A 195 44.62 21.60 -31.41
CA GLU A 195 44.41 22.86 -30.68
C GLU A 195 42.96 22.96 -30.19
N THR A 196 41.97 22.68 -31.05
CA THR A 196 40.55 22.63 -30.66
C THR A 196 40.31 21.60 -29.55
N ARG A 197 40.90 20.40 -29.66
CA ARG A 197 40.79 19.35 -28.63
C ARG A 197 41.41 19.80 -27.31
N ALA A 198 42.56 20.45 -27.33
CA ALA A 198 43.20 20.98 -26.13
C ALA A 198 42.35 22.06 -25.46
N GLY A 199 41.75 22.97 -26.24
CA GLY A 199 40.80 23.98 -25.76
C GLY A 199 39.59 23.34 -25.07
N LEU A 200 38.91 22.42 -25.76
CA LEU A 200 37.76 21.69 -25.21
C LEU A 200 38.12 20.89 -23.95
N SER A 201 39.30 20.24 -23.93
CA SER A 201 39.76 19.53 -22.74
C SER A 201 39.99 20.46 -21.56
N GLY A 202 40.47 21.68 -21.80
CA GLY A 202 40.61 22.70 -20.77
C GLY A 202 39.26 23.19 -20.24
N GLU A 203 38.29 23.42 -21.12
CA GLU A 203 36.92 23.79 -20.75
C GLU A 203 36.24 22.69 -19.91
N ILE A 204 36.38 21.42 -20.31
CA ILE A 204 35.86 20.27 -19.56
C ILE A 204 36.49 20.24 -18.16
N GLY A 205 37.82 20.36 -18.05
CA GLY A 205 38.50 20.38 -16.76
C GLY A 205 38.03 21.53 -15.85
N ALA A 206 37.79 22.72 -16.42
CA ALA A 206 37.26 23.85 -15.66
C ALA A 206 35.81 23.62 -15.18
N LEU A 207 34.98 22.97 -16.01
CA LEU A 207 33.61 22.60 -15.65
C LEU A 207 33.59 21.50 -14.58
N ASP A 208 34.49 20.53 -14.64
CA ASP A 208 34.63 19.49 -13.62
C ASP A 208 35.00 20.09 -12.26
N VAL A 209 35.95 21.02 -12.23
CA VAL A 209 36.31 21.74 -10.98
C VAL A 209 35.10 22.50 -10.42
N LYS A 210 34.32 23.18 -11.27
CA LYS A 210 33.09 23.88 -10.83
C LYS A 210 32.03 22.91 -10.32
N ARG A 211 31.87 21.76 -10.97
CA ARG A 211 30.95 20.70 -10.55
C ARG A 211 31.35 20.16 -9.19
N GLU A 212 32.61 19.81 -8.98
CA GLU A 212 33.10 19.30 -7.70
C GLU A 212 32.96 20.34 -6.58
N ALA A 213 33.18 21.62 -6.87
CA ALA A 213 32.93 22.71 -5.92
C ALA A 213 31.44 22.81 -5.53
N ALA A 214 30.53 22.75 -6.50
CA ALA A 214 29.09 22.77 -6.25
C ALA A 214 28.62 21.53 -5.47
N VAL A 215 29.18 20.35 -5.75
CA VAL A 215 28.90 19.12 -4.99
C VAL A 215 29.38 19.28 -3.55
N ALA A 216 30.58 19.83 -3.32
CA ALA A 216 31.09 20.10 -1.99
C ALA A 216 30.17 21.06 -1.22
N GLU A 217 29.69 22.12 -1.87
CA GLU A 217 28.75 23.08 -1.29
C GLU A 217 27.41 22.42 -0.91
N ILE A 218 26.85 21.57 -1.78
CA ILE A 218 25.63 20.79 -1.47
C ILE A 218 25.87 19.88 -0.25
N THR A 219 27.01 19.19 -0.19
CA THR A 219 27.31 18.32 0.96
C THR A 219 27.50 19.10 2.25
N HIS A 220 28.06 20.31 2.17
CA HIS A 220 28.19 21.22 3.31
C HIS A 220 26.81 21.69 3.80
N ASN A 221 25.98 22.20 2.90
CA ASN A 221 24.62 22.66 3.22
C ASN A 221 23.77 21.52 3.80
N ASN A 222 23.87 20.30 3.27
CA ASN A 222 23.17 19.14 3.83
C ASN A 222 23.62 18.82 5.26
N LYS A 223 24.92 18.94 5.57
CA LYS A 223 25.41 18.76 6.95
C LYS A 223 24.89 19.85 7.87
N GLU A 224 24.81 21.10 7.42
CA GLU A 224 24.22 22.19 8.21
C GLU A 224 22.73 21.96 8.46
N ILE A 225 21.97 21.51 7.45
CA ILE A 225 20.55 21.17 7.61
C ILE A 225 20.37 20.06 8.64
N GLU A 226 21.18 19.00 8.60
CA GLU A 226 21.10 17.91 9.58
C GLU A 226 21.48 18.40 11.00
N ALA A 227 22.47 19.28 11.13
CA ALA A 227 22.81 19.89 12.41
C ALA A 227 21.66 20.75 12.97
N GLN A 228 21.03 21.58 12.12
CA GLN A 228 19.86 22.38 12.52
C GLN A 228 18.65 21.51 12.89
N ARG A 229 18.42 20.38 12.19
CA ARG A 229 17.37 19.42 12.54
C ARG A 229 17.62 18.77 13.89
N ALA A 230 18.86 18.41 14.20
CA ALA A 230 19.23 17.87 15.50
C ALA A 230 19.00 18.90 16.62
N GLU A 231 19.39 20.16 16.40
CA GLU A 231 19.13 21.26 17.34
C GLU A 231 17.63 21.51 17.53
N GLN A 232 16.85 21.51 16.44
CA GLN A 232 15.40 21.63 16.49
C GLN A 232 14.75 20.49 17.30
N SER A 233 15.19 19.24 17.10
CA SER A 233 14.70 18.09 17.87
C SER A 233 15.00 18.25 19.35
N ALA A 234 16.25 18.63 19.70
CA ALA A 234 16.64 18.85 21.08
C ALA A 234 15.83 19.98 21.74
N ALA A 235 15.56 21.06 21.01
CA ALA A 235 14.71 22.15 21.48
C ALA A 235 13.24 21.71 21.67
N ALA A 236 12.71 20.86 20.78
CA ALA A 236 11.37 20.30 20.90
C ALA A 236 11.24 19.36 22.11
N ASP A 237 12.25 18.52 22.35
CA ASP A 237 12.30 17.65 23.53
C ASP A 237 12.39 18.48 24.82
N ALA A 238 13.21 19.53 24.84
CA ALA A 238 13.29 20.46 25.96
C ALA A 238 11.96 21.17 26.22
N LEU A 239 11.25 21.57 25.17
CA LEU A 239 9.91 22.18 25.27
C LEU A 239 8.89 21.18 25.83
N ASN A 240 8.86 19.95 25.33
CA ASN A 240 7.95 18.90 25.81
C ASN A 240 8.19 18.61 27.30
N ASN A 241 9.45 18.49 27.72
CA ASN A 241 9.82 18.32 29.13
C ASN A 241 9.35 19.52 29.97
N ALA A 242 9.57 20.75 29.49
CA ALA A 242 9.10 21.95 30.17
C ALA A 242 7.56 21.99 30.28
N GLN A 243 6.84 21.57 29.24
CA GLN A 243 5.38 21.46 29.28
C GLN A 243 4.89 20.38 30.25
N GLU A 244 5.52 19.21 30.28
CA GLU A 244 5.21 18.14 31.24
C GLU A 244 5.39 18.64 32.67
N THR A 245 6.52 19.27 32.98
CA THR A 245 6.76 19.86 34.31
C THR A 245 5.75 20.96 34.64
N TYR A 246 5.39 21.81 33.67
CA TYR A 246 4.38 22.85 33.86
C TYR A 246 3.00 22.27 34.18
N TYR A 247 2.55 21.24 33.45
CA TYR A 247 1.26 20.59 33.71
C TYR A 247 1.27 19.78 35.01
N ALA A 248 2.38 19.12 35.35
CA ALA A 248 2.53 18.42 36.62
C ALA A 248 2.41 19.39 37.80
N ILE A 249 3.17 20.49 37.78
CA ILE A 249 3.10 21.56 38.79
C ILE A 249 1.70 22.18 38.80
N GLY A 250 1.12 22.49 37.64
CA GLY A 250 -0.25 23.02 37.55
C GLY A 250 -1.30 22.09 38.14
N GLY A 251 -1.16 20.77 37.95
CA GLY A 251 -1.99 19.75 38.57
C GLY A 251 -1.82 19.70 40.09
N GLU A 252 -0.58 19.76 40.59
CA GLU A 252 -0.32 19.84 42.03
C GLU A 252 -0.90 21.11 42.65
N VAL A 253 -0.71 22.27 42.01
CA VAL A 253 -1.28 23.55 42.44
C VAL A 253 -2.80 23.44 42.51
N THR A 254 -3.46 22.94 41.47
CA THR A 254 -4.92 22.77 41.44
C THR A 254 -5.40 21.84 42.57
N ARG A 255 -4.69 20.73 42.81
CA ARG A 255 -4.98 19.80 43.92
C ARG A 255 -4.85 20.49 45.27
N ILE A 256 -3.78 21.25 45.49
CA ILE A 256 -3.55 21.99 46.72
C ILE A 256 -4.62 23.08 46.90
N GLU A 257 -5.00 23.79 45.84
CA GLU A 257 -6.06 24.80 45.89
C GLU A 257 -7.44 24.20 46.20
N GLN A 258 -7.76 23.02 45.64
CA GLN A 258 -8.99 22.31 45.97
C GLN A 258 -8.98 21.81 47.41
N ALA A 259 -7.88 21.22 47.87
CA ALA A 259 -7.71 20.80 49.25
C ALA A 259 -7.82 21.98 50.22
N LEU A 260 -7.24 23.14 49.87
CA LEU A 260 -7.33 24.36 50.66
C LEU A 260 -8.77 24.89 50.72
N ARG A 261 -9.49 24.93 49.59
CA ARG A 261 -10.91 25.31 49.55
C ARG A 261 -11.77 24.40 50.43
N PHE A 262 -11.62 23.08 50.29
CA PHE A 262 -12.31 22.11 51.13
C PHE A 262 -11.98 22.29 52.61
N ALA A 263 -10.70 22.50 52.95
CA ALA A 263 -10.29 22.76 54.33
C ALA A 263 -10.89 24.06 54.88
N GLN A 264 -11.01 25.12 54.06
CA GLN A 264 -11.65 26.38 54.43
C GLN A 264 -13.15 26.21 54.65
N GLU A 265 -13.86 25.52 53.76
CA GLU A 265 -15.28 25.20 53.91
C GLU A 265 -15.52 24.35 55.16
N ARG A 266 -14.71 23.30 55.34
CA ARG A 266 -14.79 22.42 56.52
C ARG A 266 -14.52 23.19 57.81
N ARG A 267 -13.55 24.10 57.81
CA ARG A 267 -13.30 24.99 58.95
C ARG A 267 -14.53 25.87 59.21
N GLY A 268 -15.16 26.44 58.18
CA GLY A 268 -16.38 27.24 58.32
C GLY A 268 -17.59 26.45 58.83
N GLU A 269 -17.76 25.19 58.40
CA GLU A 269 -18.76 24.27 58.95
C GLU A 269 -18.49 23.94 60.42
N LEU A 270 -17.26 23.54 60.76
CA LEU A 270 -16.87 23.21 62.12
C LEU A 270 -17.04 24.41 63.06
N GLN A 271 -16.72 25.61 62.59
CA GLN A 271 -16.96 26.85 63.33
C GLN A 271 -18.46 27.04 63.61
N ARG A 272 -19.32 26.89 62.60
CA ARG A 272 -20.79 26.97 62.77
C ARG A 272 -21.33 25.90 63.72
N HIS A 273 -20.84 24.66 63.61
CA HIS A 273 -21.19 23.59 64.54
C HIS A 273 -20.75 23.90 65.97
N LEU A 274 -19.56 24.46 66.15
CA LEU A 274 -19.04 24.84 67.44
C LEU A 274 -19.86 25.98 68.06
N ASP A 275 -20.23 26.99 67.27
CA ASP A 275 -21.07 28.10 67.71
C ASP A 275 -22.50 27.62 68.06
N GLN A 276 -23.08 26.74 67.24
CA GLN A 276 -24.37 26.11 67.55
C GLN A 276 -24.29 25.25 68.82
N THR A 277 -23.22 24.46 68.98
CA THR A 277 -23.04 23.62 70.17
C THR A 277 -22.86 24.48 71.42
N ARG A 278 -22.13 25.61 71.32
CA ARG A 278 -22.00 26.58 72.42
C ARG A 278 -23.34 27.20 72.79
N SER A 279 -24.12 27.64 71.80
CA SER A 279 -25.47 28.17 72.02
C SER A 279 -26.40 27.14 72.66
N ASN A 280 -26.41 25.89 72.16
CA ASN A 280 -27.18 24.80 72.74
C ASN A 280 -26.73 24.48 74.19
N LEU A 281 -25.43 24.50 74.47
CA LEU A 281 -24.89 24.30 75.82
C LEU A 281 -25.36 25.40 76.76
N GLU A 282 -25.34 26.66 76.31
CA GLU A 282 -25.82 27.82 77.07
C GLU A 282 -27.31 27.72 77.37
N GLN A 283 -28.14 27.41 76.36
CA GLN A 283 -29.57 27.13 76.55
C GLN A 283 -29.81 25.96 77.51
N THR A 284 -29.04 24.88 77.40
CA THR A 284 -29.16 23.72 78.31
C THR A 284 -28.77 24.10 79.73
N ARG A 285 -27.76 24.95 79.92
CA ARG A 285 -27.38 25.47 81.24
C ARG A 285 -28.46 26.36 81.83
N GLU A 286 -29.08 27.23 81.02
CA GLU A 286 -30.22 28.04 81.46
C GLU A 286 -31.42 27.17 81.85
N HIS A 287 -31.76 26.16 81.04
CA HIS A 287 -32.80 25.19 81.39
C HIS A 287 -32.48 24.44 82.68
N LEU A 288 -31.24 23.98 82.85
CA LEU A 288 -30.81 23.29 84.07
C LEU A 288 -30.88 24.20 85.30
N ASP A 289 -30.55 25.49 85.18
CA ASP A 289 -30.67 26.46 86.27
C ASP A 289 -32.13 26.73 86.63
N VAL A 290 -33.01 26.90 85.62
CA VAL A 290 -34.46 27.03 85.82
C VAL A 290 -35.04 25.78 86.48
N ASP A 291 -34.69 24.59 85.99
CA ASP A 291 -35.18 23.33 86.53
C ASP A 291 -34.64 23.08 87.94
N SER A 292 -33.38 23.46 88.23
CA SER A 292 -32.82 23.37 89.59
C SER A 292 -33.54 24.29 90.57
N ARG A 293 -33.89 25.52 90.15
CA ARG A 293 -34.70 26.43 90.96
C ARG A 293 -36.09 25.86 91.20
N ARG A 294 -36.77 25.37 90.16
CA ARG A 294 -38.08 24.71 90.27
C ARG A 294 -38.04 23.49 91.18
N LEU A 295 -36.97 22.70 91.12
CA LEU A 295 -36.79 21.53 91.97
C LEU A 295 -36.60 21.95 93.43
N GLY A 296 -35.87 23.03 93.70
CA GLY A 296 -35.80 23.67 95.01
C GLY A 296 -37.17 24.18 95.50
N ASP A 297 -37.91 24.89 94.65
CA ASP A 297 -39.27 25.37 94.96
C ASP A 297 -40.21 24.18 95.29
N TRP A 298 -40.19 23.13 94.47
CA TRP A 298 -40.99 21.92 94.70
C TRP A 298 -40.56 21.15 95.94
N GLN A 299 -39.27 21.08 96.26
CA GLN A 299 -38.80 20.48 97.52
C GLN A 299 -39.31 21.27 98.73
N SER A 300 -39.27 22.60 98.67
CA SER A 300 -39.79 23.43 99.77
C SER A 300 -41.32 23.36 99.91
N GLU A 301 -42.07 23.26 98.80
CA GLU A 301 -43.51 22.98 98.85
C GLU A 301 -43.81 21.56 99.37
N LEU A 302 -43.00 20.56 99.02
CA LEU A 302 -43.15 19.20 99.53
C LEU A 302 -42.90 19.15 101.04
N GLU A 303 -41.83 19.76 101.54
CA GLU A 303 -41.53 19.87 102.98
C GLU A 303 -42.64 20.61 103.75
N ARG A 304 -43.36 21.54 103.10
CA ARG A 304 -44.51 22.24 103.68
C ARG A 304 -45.78 21.40 103.69
N VAL A 305 -46.07 20.69 102.60
CA VAL A 305 -47.35 19.98 102.39
C VAL A 305 -47.34 18.58 103.01
N GLU A 306 -46.20 17.90 103.05
CA GLU A 306 -46.06 16.55 103.60
C GLU A 306 -46.49 16.43 105.09
N PRO A 307 -46.09 17.31 106.02
CA PRO A 307 -46.59 17.28 107.39
C PRO A 307 -48.09 17.60 107.49
N ALA A 308 -48.61 18.49 106.65
CA ALA A 308 -50.04 18.81 106.60
C ALA A 308 -50.88 17.62 106.08
N LEU A 309 -50.39 16.91 105.06
CA LEU A 309 -51.03 15.69 104.54
C LEU A 309 -51.00 14.55 105.56
N ALA A 310 -49.90 14.39 106.30
CA ALA A 310 -49.80 13.41 107.37
C ALA A 310 -50.82 13.69 108.48
N GLN A 311 -50.96 14.97 108.90
CA GLN A 311 -51.98 15.41 109.87
C GLN A 311 -53.40 15.19 109.36
N LEU A 312 -53.68 15.53 108.10
CA LEU A 312 -55.00 15.30 107.48
C LEU A 312 -55.35 13.82 107.37
N LYS A 313 -54.38 12.94 107.08
CA LYS A 313 -54.59 11.49 107.06
C LYS A 313 -54.87 10.91 108.44
N THR A 314 -54.23 11.42 109.50
CA THR A 314 -54.56 11.02 110.88
C THR A 314 -55.95 11.49 111.28
N LEU A 315 -56.30 12.76 111.00
CA LEU A 315 -57.64 13.31 111.25
C LEU A 315 -58.74 12.56 110.47
N SER A 316 -58.49 12.20 109.21
CA SER A 316 -59.43 11.41 108.41
C SER A 316 -59.65 10.01 109.01
N ARG A 317 -58.59 9.34 109.47
CA ARG A 317 -58.72 8.04 110.13
C ARG A 317 -59.49 8.13 111.44
N GLU A 318 -59.24 9.17 112.24
CA GLU A 318 -60.00 9.42 113.47
C GLU A 318 -61.48 9.68 113.17
N ALA A 319 -61.77 10.49 112.14
CA ALA A 319 -63.13 10.75 111.69
C ALA A 319 -63.84 9.49 111.16
N ASP A 320 -63.17 8.64 110.37
CA ASP A 320 -63.72 7.37 109.87
C ASP A 320 -64.03 6.40 111.02
N THR A 321 -63.17 6.33 112.04
CA THR A 321 -63.44 5.51 113.24
C THR A 321 -64.61 6.06 114.07
N GLY A 322 -64.76 7.38 114.15
CA GLY A 322 -65.89 8.02 114.82
C GLY A 322 -67.22 7.81 114.08
N LEU A 323 -67.20 7.87 112.74
CA LEU A 323 -68.37 7.63 111.91
C LEU A 323 -68.86 6.18 112.03
N ALA A 324 -67.95 5.21 111.95
CA ALA A 324 -68.28 3.79 112.10
C ALA A 324 -68.88 3.45 113.48
N ALA A 325 -68.40 4.11 114.56
CA ALA A 325 -68.96 3.95 115.89
C ALA A 325 -70.37 4.56 116.03
N ALA A 326 -70.60 5.73 115.40
CA ALA A 326 -71.91 6.40 115.41
C ALA A 326 -72.97 5.65 114.59
N GLU A 327 -72.59 5.09 113.43
CA GLU A 327 -73.49 4.30 112.58
C GLU A 327 -73.93 2.99 113.28
N ALA A 328 -73.03 2.32 114.00
CA ALA A 328 -73.36 1.15 114.81
C ALA A 328 -74.33 1.49 115.96
N ALA A 329 -74.13 2.64 116.63
CA ALA A 329 -75.02 3.09 117.70
C ALA A 329 -76.44 3.40 117.19
N ILE A 330 -76.57 4.03 116.01
CA ILE A 330 -77.87 4.35 115.40
C ILE A 330 -78.64 3.10 114.99
N GLN A 331 -77.98 2.09 114.41
CA GLN A 331 -78.65 0.83 114.06
C GLN A 331 -79.18 0.09 115.30
N THR A 332 -78.40 0.10 116.39
CA THR A 332 -78.80 -0.57 117.64
C THR A 332 -79.99 0.14 118.28
N TRP A 333 -79.98 1.48 118.27
CA TRP A 333 -81.07 2.29 118.84
C TRP A 333 -82.39 2.17 118.06
N SER A 334 -82.31 2.18 116.72
CA SER A 334 -83.50 2.01 115.85
C SER A 334 -84.22 0.68 116.09
N GLN A 335 -83.48 -0.43 116.24
CA GLN A 335 -84.10 -1.74 116.49
C GLN A 335 -84.77 -1.84 117.86
N THR A 336 -84.21 -1.19 118.89
CA THR A 336 -84.82 -1.16 120.23
C THR A 336 -86.06 -0.27 120.31
N TRP A 337 -86.12 0.80 119.52
CA TRP A 337 -87.24 1.74 119.53
C TRP A 337 -88.48 1.20 118.82
N ASP A 338 -88.30 0.48 117.71
CA ASP A 338 -89.43 -0.10 116.97
C ASP A 338 -90.13 -1.22 117.76
N GLN A 339 -89.37 -2.06 118.48
CA GLN A 339 -89.94 -3.10 119.35
C GLN A 339 -90.67 -2.55 120.58
N PHE A 340 -90.33 -1.34 121.02
CA PHE A 340 -90.99 -0.68 122.15
C PHE A 340 -92.36 -0.10 121.74
N ASN A 341 -92.44 0.54 120.57
CA ASN A 341 -93.67 1.19 120.10
C ASN A 341 -94.81 0.20 119.77
N GLU A 342 -94.50 -1.02 119.31
CA GLU A 342 -95.54 -2.03 119.06
C GLU A 342 -96.17 -2.57 120.36
N ARG A 343 -95.40 -2.70 121.44
CA ARG A 343 -95.91 -3.19 122.74
C ARG A 343 -96.76 -2.19 123.50
N ALA A 344 -96.57 -0.89 123.28
CA ALA A 344 -97.26 0.16 124.02
C ALA A 344 -98.66 0.51 123.47
N ARG A 345 -99.01 0.06 122.25
CA ARG A 345 -100.24 0.51 121.55
C ARG A 345 -101.51 -0.26 121.91
N GLU A 346 -101.42 -1.56 122.19
CA GLU A 346 -102.59 -2.40 122.50
C GLU A 346 -103.38 -2.01 123.78
N PRO A 347 -102.73 -1.68 124.92
CA PRO A 347 -103.49 -1.40 126.14
C PRO A 347 -104.08 0.01 126.18
N SER A 348 -103.58 0.94 125.37
CA SER A 348 -104.09 2.32 125.33
C SER A 348 -105.43 2.44 124.57
N GLN A 349 -105.63 1.67 123.51
CA GLN A 349 -106.89 1.72 122.73
C GLN A 349 -108.07 1.09 123.46
N THR A 350 -107.83 0.09 124.31
CA THR A 350 -108.90 -0.60 125.07
C THR A 350 -109.43 0.24 126.24
N ALA A 351 -108.57 1.03 126.88
CA ALA A 351 -108.97 1.94 127.97
C ALA A 351 -109.87 3.09 127.48
N GLU A 352 -109.60 3.65 126.29
CA GLU A 352 -110.31 4.82 125.76
C GLU A 352 -111.77 4.47 125.34
N VAL A 353 -111.98 3.26 124.80
CA VAL A 353 -113.32 2.78 124.41
C VAL A 353 -114.21 2.55 125.64
N GLN A 354 -113.68 1.99 126.72
CA GLN A 354 -114.45 1.72 127.94
C GLN A 354 -114.85 3.00 128.68
N GLN A 355 -113.97 4.00 128.70
CA GLN A 355 -114.25 5.31 129.30
C GLN A 355 -115.38 6.06 128.59
N SER A 356 -115.46 5.96 127.25
CA SER A 356 -116.55 6.55 126.47
C SER A 356 -117.92 5.91 126.74
N ARG A 357 -117.94 4.62 127.10
CA ARG A 357 -119.17 3.85 127.33
C ARG A 357 -119.78 4.10 128.72
N ILE A 358 -118.94 4.33 129.73
CA ILE A 358 -119.35 4.75 131.08
C ILE A 358 -119.99 6.14 131.04
N ALA A 359 -119.39 7.10 130.32
CA ALA A 359 -119.92 8.46 130.22
C ALA A 359 -121.30 8.53 129.54
N TYR A 360 -121.57 7.65 128.58
CA TYR A 360 -122.88 7.55 127.93
C TYR A 360 -123.96 7.00 128.87
N LEU A 361 -123.66 5.96 129.66
CA LEU A 361 -124.60 5.38 130.62
C LEU A 361 -124.92 6.34 131.78
N GLU A 362 -123.94 7.11 132.25
CA GLU A 362 -124.16 8.16 133.28
C GLU A 362 -125.11 9.26 132.78
N GLN A 363 -125.01 9.66 131.50
CA GLN A 363 -125.94 10.64 130.91
C GLN A 363 -127.38 10.13 130.82
N VAL A 364 -127.57 8.86 130.48
CA VAL A 364 -128.91 8.25 130.39
C VAL A 364 -129.56 8.17 131.77
N LEU A 365 -128.78 7.89 132.82
CA LEU A 365 -129.23 7.86 134.21
C LEU A 365 -129.70 9.24 134.70
N THR A 366 -128.95 10.30 134.41
CA THR A 366 -129.38 11.68 134.75
C THR A 366 -130.69 12.09 134.07
N LYS A 367 -130.89 11.71 132.80
CA LYS A 367 -132.15 12.02 132.10
C LYS A 367 -133.35 11.26 132.63
N LEU A 368 -133.14 10.03 133.11
CA LEU A 368 -134.21 9.24 133.75
C LEU A 368 -134.57 9.82 135.12
N GLN A 369 -133.59 10.30 135.89
CA GLN A 369 -133.82 10.98 137.17
C GLN A 369 -134.55 12.33 137.01
N GLU A 370 -134.21 13.14 136.00
CA GLU A 370 -134.92 14.40 135.71
C GLU A 370 -136.38 14.16 135.31
N ARG A 371 -136.65 13.09 134.56
CA ARG A 371 -138.00 12.75 134.12
C ARG A 371 -138.87 12.24 135.27
N LEU A 372 -138.27 11.56 136.24
CA LEU A 372 -138.92 11.13 137.48
C LEU A 372 -139.20 12.33 138.40
N HIS A 373 -138.30 13.32 138.41
CA HIS A 373 -138.51 14.57 139.14
C HIS A 373 -139.66 15.41 138.54
N GLN A 374 -139.73 15.55 137.21
CA GLN A 374 -140.85 16.22 136.55
C GLN A 374 -142.20 15.54 136.80
N GLN A 375 -142.23 14.21 136.85
CA GLN A 375 -143.47 13.49 137.16
C GLN A 375 -143.87 13.59 138.65
N LYS A 376 -142.90 13.78 139.56
CA LYS A 376 -143.17 14.15 140.96
C LYS A 376 -143.66 15.59 141.09
N ASP A 377 -143.10 16.52 140.32
CA ASP A 377 -143.51 17.93 140.32
C ASP A 377 -144.90 18.12 139.68
N GLU A 378 -145.22 17.37 138.62
CA GLU A 378 -146.58 17.34 138.05
C GLU A 378 -147.58 16.80 139.06
N TRP A 379 -147.22 15.77 139.84
CA TRP A 379 -148.05 15.28 140.93
C TRP A 379 -148.26 16.32 142.02
N GLU A 380 -147.21 17.05 142.44
CA GLU A 380 -147.32 18.14 143.40
C GLU A 380 -148.17 19.31 142.88
N SER A 381 -148.08 19.61 141.58
CA SER A 381 -148.86 20.69 140.97
C SER A 381 -150.36 20.36 140.89
N LEU A 382 -150.71 19.10 140.66
CA LEU A 382 -152.10 18.63 140.69
C LEU A 382 -152.62 18.44 142.12
N SER A 383 -151.73 18.14 143.08
CA SER A 383 -152.08 17.97 144.49
C SER A 383 -152.36 19.28 145.21
N ASN A 384 -151.78 20.40 144.77
CA ASN A 384 -152.14 21.69 145.34
C ASN A 384 -153.38 22.31 144.68
N THR A 385 -153.98 21.62 143.70
CA THR A 385 -155.22 22.03 143.06
C THR A 385 -156.27 20.94 143.10
N VAL A 386 -156.71 20.70 144.31
CA VAL A 386 -158.03 21.10 144.78
C VAL A 386 -158.61 22.29 143.94
N ASP A 387 -159.91 22.41 143.73
CA ASP A 387 -160.78 22.02 144.79
C ASP A 387 -161.04 20.52 144.83
N ASP A 388 -160.78 19.91 145.98
CA ASP A 388 -159.92 18.72 146.17
C ASP A 388 -160.32 17.54 145.31
N THR A 389 -159.33 16.69 145.06
CA THR A 389 -159.40 15.38 144.41
C THR A 389 -159.39 15.43 142.88
N SER A 390 -158.38 14.87 142.21
CA SER A 390 -158.08 13.45 142.33
C SER A 390 -156.76 13.10 141.63
N ALA A 391 -155.74 12.85 142.46
CA ALA A 391 -154.33 12.61 142.18
C ALA A 391 -153.93 11.14 141.94
N SER A 392 -154.84 10.30 141.42
CA SER A 392 -154.65 8.83 141.42
C SER A 392 -153.84 8.18 140.26
N PRO A 393 -153.61 8.76 139.07
CA PRO A 393 -152.89 8.05 137.98
C PRO A 393 -151.35 8.16 137.98
N LEU A 394 -150.75 8.90 138.92
CA LEU A 394 -149.34 9.33 138.84
C LEU A 394 -148.40 8.53 139.75
N GLU A 395 -148.88 7.91 140.84
CA GLU A 395 -148.05 7.08 141.73
C GLU A 395 -147.48 5.84 141.02
N ASP A 396 -148.27 5.18 140.17
CA ASP A 396 -147.84 3.94 139.48
C ASP A 396 -146.67 4.16 138.50
N LYS A 397 -146.59 5.35 137.87
CA LYS A 397 -145.49 5.68 136.95
C LYS A 397 -144.17 5.96 137.65
N ILE A 398 -144.23 6.46 138.88
CA ILE A 398 -143.03 6.76 139.67
C ILE A 398 -142.36 5.47 140.12
N GLY A 399 -143.14 4.45 140.52
CA GLY A 399 -142.60 3.16 140.95
C GLY A 399 -141.91 2.34 139.84
N GLU A 400 -142.31 2.51 138.58
CA GLU A 400 -141.68 1.84 137.43
C GLU A 400 -140.35 2.49 137.03
N ALA A 401 -140.25 3.81 137.20
CA ALA A 401 -139.05 4.57 136.89
C ALA A 401 -137.93 4.34 137.94
N ASP A 402 -138.26 4.15 139.22
CA ASP A 402 -137.27 3.84 140.26
C ASP A 402 -136.58 2.47 140.05
N ARG A 403 -137.26 1.47 139.48
CA ARG A 403 -136.65 0.15 139.18
C ARG A 403 -135.64 0.21 138.03
N ASN A 404 -135.89 1.05 137.02
CA ASN A 404 -134.99 1.20 135.88
C ASN A 404 -133.68 1.92 136.26
N ILE A 405 -133.73 2.81 137.26
CA ILE A 405 -132.55 3.53 137.77
C ILE A 405 -131.59 2.54 138.45
N ALA A 406 -132.10 1.64 139.30
CA ALA A 406 -131.28 0.65 140.00
C ALA A 406 -130.54 -0.32 139.04
N ALA A 407 -131.18 -0.72 137.93
CA ALA A 407 -130.55 -1.60 136.94
C ALA A 407 -129.34 -0.95 136.22
N PHE A 408 -129.42 0.34 135.92
CA PHE A 408 -128.32 1.06 135.27
C PHE A 408 -127.15 1.35 136.23
N GLU A 409 -127.41 1.52 137.52
CA GLU A 409 -126.36 1.68 138.52
C GLU A 409 -125.51 0.41 138.68
N GLU A 410 -126.12 -0.77 138.57
CA GLU A 410 -125.42 -2.07 138.65
C GLU A 410 -124.53 -2.33 137.41
N GLU A 411 -124.94 -1.87 136.24
CA GLU A 411 -124.18 -2.00 134.98
C GLU A 411 -122.94 -1.08 134.95
N ILE A 412 -123.03 0.11 135.56
CA ILE A 412 -121.88 1.03 135.68
C ILE A 412 -120.81 0.48 136.62
N ALA A 413 -121.20 -0.21 137.70
CA ALA A 413 -120.25 -0.79 138.65
C ALA A 413 -119.36 -1.86 138.00
N ARG A 414 -119.94 -2.74 137.17
CA ARG A 414 -119.17 -3.75 136.41
C ARG A 414 -118.15 -3.13 135.44
N LEU A 415 -118.55 -2.10 134.72
CA LEU A 415 -117.66 -1.44 133.74
C LEU A 415 -116.48 -0.71 134.40
N ARG A 416 -116.64 -0.22 135.64
CA ARG A 416 -115.54 0.40 136.39
C ARG A 416 -114.49 -0.64 136.82
N GLU A 417 -114.90 -1.84 137.19
CA GLU A 417 -113.98 -2.94 137.53
C GLU A 417 -113.13 -3.39 136.33
N GLU A 418 -113.72 -3.47 135.13
CA GLU A 418 -112.98 -3.79 133.90
C GLU A 418 -111.99 -2.69 133.47
N LEU A 419 -112.30 -1.42 133.75
CA LEU A 419 -111.42 -0.29 133.45
C LEU A 419 -110.16 -0.31 134.31
N GLU A 420 -110.30 -0.60 135.60
CA GLU A 420 -109.18 -0.64 136.56
C GLU A 420 -108.17 -1.76 136.19
N ALA A 421 -108.68 -2.94 135.78
CA ALA A 421 -107.85 -4.03 135.29
C ALA A 421 -107.08 -3.71 133.99
N SER A 422 -107.60 -2.81 133.15
CA SER A 422 -106.93 -2.36 131.92
C SER A 422 -105.82 -1.33 132.19
N GLN A 423 -106.03 -0.44 133.16
CA GLN A 423 -105.06 0.60 133.53
C GLN A 423 -103.83 0.03 134.23
N ASP A 424 -103.99 -1.04 135.02
CA ASP A 424 -102.87 -1.74 135.65
C ASP A 424 -101.97 -2.47 134.65
N ARG A 425 -102.53 -3.00 133.55
CA ARG A 425 -101.73 -3.60 132.46
C ARG A 425 -100.91 -2.56 131.69
N TYR A 426 -101.38 -1.33 131.57
CA TYR A 426 -100.63 -0.25 130.93
C TYR A 426 -99.46 0.24 131.79
N ARG A 427 -99.65 0.35 133.11
CA ARG A 427 -98.58 0.74 134.05
C ARG A 427 -97.43 -0.28 134.11
N ALA A 428 -97.70 -1.56 133.87
CA ALA A 428 -96.67 -2.60 133.86
C ALA A 428 -95.74 -2.56 132.62
N VAL A 429 -96.12 -1.84 131.55
CA VAL A 429 -95.36 -1.77 130.28
C VAL A 429 -94.52 -0.49 130.18
N SER A 430 -94.65 0.45 131.12
CA SER A 430 -93.89 1.70 131.12
C SER A 430 -92.65 1.61 132.01
N PRO A 431 -91.41 1.63 131.45
CA PRO A 431 -90.23 1.86 132.25
C PRO A 431 -90.01 3.38 132.42
N ALA A 432 -89.59 3.75 133.62
CA ALA A 432 -89.14 5.10 133.95
C ALA A 432 -87.93 5.50 133.08
N THR A 433 -87.98 6.73 132.62
CA THR A 433 -86.97 7.49 131.88
C THR A 433 -85.54 7.37 132.40
N GLY A 434 -84.59 7.29 131.46
CA GLY A 434 -83.18 7.66 131.59
C GLY A 434 -82.69 8.25 130.27
#